data_AF-A0AAE9Z6T5-F1
#
_entry.id   AF-A0AAE9Z6T5-F1
#
_cell.length_a   1.000
_cell.length_b   1.000
_cell.length_c   1.000
_cell.angle_alpha   90.00
_cell.angle_beta   90.00
_cell.angle_gamma   90.00
#
_symmetry.space_group_name_H-M   'P 1'
#
loop_
_entity.id
_entity.type
_entity.pdbx_description
1 polymer ?
#
loop_
_entity_poly.entity_id
_entity_poly.type
_entity_poly.pdbx_seq_one_letter_code
_entity_poly.pdbx_strand_id
1 'polypeptide(L)'
;MTKFLYKYMPLREEFFDNFMIRATPVMALNDPFEGFFNEKQIEDADHQQREYYRALGKNVYEKHDGMIEDLMGTVQEDFFDLGILSFTEDHNNPLMWAHYANDHKGVVVEFNLCEPLFDDSIQYLNDKRNRFGKNYLGDVFEFPEKVAYRRQLPSFDRPELSAPDSEHEYHWIKFNREILFTKSEDWIYEKEHRSIVQLHDADSIICQENKYIRKVCSSDKSIEVVTLDNDKIQVIYPKEYEMHEDMGDESIKKEVYFLSKDYSEPAIHLFRLNPDAISRIYFGCKSPCGGLAASIKESGKLKKLDGLYKMEHSKKYYHLDSVKI
;
A
#
# COMPACT_ATOMS: atom_id res chain seq x y z
N MET A 1 -20.89 -3.65 -1.66
CA MET A 1 -19.50 -3.22 -1.93
C MET A 1 -19.48 -1.70 -1.85
N THR A 2 -18.60 -1.10 -1.03
CA THR A 2 -18.52 0.35 -0.89
C THR A 2 -18.01 0.94 -2.21
N LYS A 3 -18.73 1.91 -2.79
CA LYS A 3 -18.36 2.51 -4.08
C LYS A 3 -17.16 3.46 -3.96
N PHE A 4 -17.07 4.14 -2.81
CA PHE A 4 -16.08 5.19 -2.57
C PHE A 4 -15.27 4.90 -1.32
N LEU A 5 -13.97 5.18 -1.38
CA LEU A 5 -13.07 5.15 -0.23
C LEU A 5 -12.26 6.44 -0.16
N TYR A 6 -11.67 6.70 0.98
CA TYR A 6 -11.00 7.96 1.27
C TYR A 6 -9.56 7.74 1.72
N LYS A 7 -8.67 8.67 1.36
CA LYS A 7 -7.31 8.71 1.90
C LYS A 7 -7.06 10.03 2.58
N TYR A 8 -6.73 9.97 3.88
CA TYR A 8 -6.13 11.08 4.60
C TYR A 8 -4.64 11.13 4.30
N MET A 9 -4.13 12.33 4.01
CA MET A 9 -2.70 12.58 3.88
C MET A 9 -2.34 14.05 4.16
N PRO A 10 -1.06 14.33 4.47
CA PRO A 10 -0.54 15.69 4.40
C PRO A 10 -0.80 16.32 3.03
N LEU A 11 -0.98 17.64 3.01
CA LEU A 11 -1.13 18.37 1.75
C LEU A 11 0.22 18.40 1.05
N ARG A 12 0.26 17.80 -0.14
CA ARG A 12 1.37 17.83 -1.10
C ARG A 12 0.84 18.48 -2.36
N GLU A 13 1.33 19.66 -2.73
CA GLU A 13 0.81 20.38 -3.90
C GLU A 13 1.12 19.61 -5.19
N GLU A 14 2.30 19.03 -5.26
CA GLU A 14 2.79 18.21 -6.38
C GLU A 14 1.95 16.95 -6.64
N PHE A 15 1.18 16.49 -5.65
CA PHE A 15 0.25 15.36 -5.82
C PHE A 15 -0.78 15.64 -6.91
N PHE A 16 -1.24 16.89 -7.04
CA PHE A 16 -2.23 17.26 -8.04
C PHE A 16 -1.63 17.40 -9.45
N ASP A 17 -0.32 17.25 -9.57
CA ASP A 17 0.40 17.23 -10.83
C ASP A 17 0.85 15.84 -11.27
N ASN A 18 1.38 15.04 -10.33
CA ASN A 18 1.95 13.72 -10.60
C ASN A 18 1.03 12.55 -10.22
N PHE A 19 0.00 12.80 -9.40
CA PHE A 19 -0.95 11.80 -8.87
C PHE A 19 -0.29 10.61 -8.18
N MET A 20 0.86 10.82 -7.52
CA MET A 20 1.59 9.76 -6.85
C MET A 20 1.22 9.62 -5.37
N ILE A 21 0.78 8.44 -4.96
CA ILE A 21 0.46 8.09 -3.56
C ILE A 21 1.57 7.25 -2.95
N ARG A 22 1.86 7.46 -1.65
CA ARG A 22 2.80 6.64 -0.91
C ARG A 22 2.17 5.31 -0.50
N ALA A 23 2.84 4.20 -0.82
CA ALA A 23 2.66 2.94 -0.11
C ALA A 23 3.61 2.92 1.10
N THR A 24 3.07 2.66 2.29
CA THR A 24 3.87 2.61 3.52
C THR A 24 4.46 1.21 3.66
N PRO A 25 5.80 1.06 3.77
CA PRO A 25 6.41 -0.24 4.06
C PRO A 25 5.79 -0.88 5.31
N VAL A 26 5.61 -2.20 5.33
CA VAL A 26 5.02 -2.92 6.48
C VAL A 26 5.75 -2.58 7.78
N MET A 27 7.07 -2.53 7.76
CA MET A 27 7.88 -2.20 8.93
C MET A 27 7.69 -0.77 9.48
N ALA A 28 7.04 0.11 8.71
CA ALA A 28 6.82 1.52 9.01
C ALA A 28 5.35 1.85 9.30
N LEU A 29 4.51 0.83 9.52
CA LEU A 29 3.12 1.02 9.97
C LEU A 29 3.08 1.60 11.40
N ASN A 30 1.97 2.26 11.74
CA ASN A 30 1.86 3.01 13.00
C ASN A 30 1.65 2.10 14.21
N ASP A 31 1.02 0.94 14.00
CA ASP A 31 0.82 -0.06 15.05
C ASP A 31 1.97 -1.08 15.00
N PRO A 32 2.72 -1.24 16.10
CA PRO A 32 3.89 -2.11 16.15
C PRO A 32 3.57 -3.61 16.01
N PHE A 33 2.29 -4.00 16.04
CA PHE A 33 1.86 -5.38 15.84
C PHE A 33 1.45 -5.68 14.39
N GLU A 34 1.28 -4.66 13.55
CA GLU A 34 0.81 -4.84 12.17
C GLU A 34 1.89 -5.45 11.27
N GLY A 35 1.55 -6.54 10.58
CA GLY A 35 2.48 -7.24 9.69
C GLY A 35 3.55 -8.07 10.40
N PHE A 36 3.41 -8.27 11.72
CA PHE A 36 4.26 -9.15 12.52
C PHE A 36 3.49 -10.38 12.99
N PHE A 37 4.21 -11.46 13.23
CA PHE A 37 3.70 -12.73 13.74
C PHE A 37 4.74 -13.36 14.67
N ASN A 38 4.32 -14.38 15.42
CA ASN A 38 5.20 -15.12 16.32
C ASN A 38 5.50 -16.53 15.79
N GLU A 39 6.51 -17.16 16.40
CA GLU A 39 6.98 -18.51 16.09
C GLU A 39 5.83 -19.52 16.05
N LYS A 40 4.97 -19.52 17.07
CA LYS A 40 3.82 -20.44 17.14
C LYS A 40 2.87 -20.31 15.93
N GLN A 41 2.62 -19.10 15.45
CA GLN A 41 1.77 -18.90 14.27
C GLN A 41 2.39 -19.52 13.01
N ILE A 42 3.72 -19.44 12.87
CA ILE A 42 4.48 -20.08 11.79
C ILE A 42 4.48 -21.60 11.95
N GLU A 43 4.72 -22.12 13.15
CA GLU A 43 4.67 -23.54 13.46
C GLU A 43 3.31 -24.15 13.12
N ASP A 44 2.23 -23.52 13.59
CA ASP A 44 0.86 -23.99 13.36
C ASP A 44 0.55 -24.00 11.86
N ALA A 45 0.89 -22.92 11.13
CA ALA A 45 0.66 -22.84 9.69
C ALA A 45 1.47 -23.87 8.89
N ASP A 46 2.78 -24.00 9.18
CA ASP A 46 3.65 -24.99 8.57
C ASP A 46 3.18 -26.42 8.85
N HIS A 47 2.75 -26.71 10.08
CA HIS A 47 2.17 -28.00 10.44
C HIS A 47 0.93 -28.31 9.60
N GLN A 48 -0.05 -27.40 9.51
CA GLN A 48 -1.26 -27.64 8.72
C GLN A 48 -0.95 -27.83 7.22
N GLN A 49 0.01 -27.08 6.69
CA GLN A 49 0.50 -27.29 5.33
C GLN A 49 1.09 -28.70 5.16
N ARG A 50 1.94 -29.14 6.09
CA ARG A 50 2.55 -30.47 6.05
C ARG A 50 1.51 -31.59 6.10
N GLU A 51 0.51 -31.48 6.98
CA GLU A 51 -0.59 -32.45 7.05
C GLU A 51 -1.39 -32.52 5.74
N TYR A 52 -1.66 -31.36 5.12
CA TYR A 52 -2.34 -31.31 3.82
C TYR A 52 -1.59 -32.10 2.75
N TYR A 53 -0.29 -31.86 2.56
CA TYR A 53 0.50 -32.57 1.56
C TYR A 53 0.70 -34.05 1.91
N ARG A 54 0.79 -34.40 3.19
CA ARG A 54 0.85 -35.80 3.64
C ARG A 54 -0.43 -36.54 3.31
N ALA A 55 -1.60 -35.91 3.49
CA ALA A 55 -2.90 -36.47 3.11
C ALA A 55 -3.02 -36.71 1.60
N LEU A 56 -2.32 -35.93 0.77
CA LEU A 56 -2.19 -36.14 -0.67
C LEU A 56 -1.14 -37.21 -1.07
N GLY A 57 -0.52 -37.88 -0.09
CA GLY A 57 0.50 -38.90 -0.32
C GLY A 57 1.85 -38.35 -0.80
N LYS A 58 2.11 -37.05 -0.58
CA LYS A 58 3.41 -36.44 -0.90
C LYS A 58 4.41 -36.69 0.22
N ASN A 59 5.69 -36.76 -0.13
CA ASN A 59 6.77 -36.76 0.85
C ASN A 59 6.92 -35.34 1.42
N VAL A 60 6.94 -35.25 2.73
CA VAL A 60 7.04 -33.99 3.46
C VAL A 60 8.27 -34.05 4.35
N TYR A 61 9.07 -32.98 4.34
CA TYR A 61 10.24 -32.87 5.20
C TYR A 61 9.82 -32.42 6.60
N GLU A 62 10.26 -33.13 7.63
CA GLU A 62 10.02 -32.72 9.02
C GLU A 62 11.00 -31.61 9.39
N LYS A 63 10.46 -30.47 9.84
CA LYS A 63 11.26 -29.35 10.32
C LYS A 63 11.51 -29.49 11.83
N HIS A 64 12.72 -29.16 12.26
CA HIS A 64 13.08 -29.01 13.68
C HIS A 64 13.10 -27.51 14.05
N ASP A 65 13.08 -27.20 15.35
CA ASP A 65 12.90 -25.84 15.90
C ASP A 65 13.76 -24.76 15.20
N GLY A 66 15.07 -24.98 15.02
CA GLY A 66 15.93 -23.99 14.34
C GLY A 66 15.54 -23.67 12.89
N MET A 67 14.83 -24.58 12.20
CA MET A 67 14.32 -24.33 10.84
C MET A 67 13.04 -23.48 10.84
N ILE A 68 12.31 -23.44 11.95
CA ILE A 68 11.12 -22.60 12.11
C ILE A 68 11.55 -21.15 12.32
N GLU A 69 12.58 -20.90 13.13
CA GLU A 69 13.15 -19.56 13.30
C GLU A 69 13.64 -18.98 11.97
N ASP A 70 14.39 -19.76 11.19
CA ASP A 70 14.86 -19.36 9.86
C ASP A 70 13.69 -19.07 8.89
N LEU A 71 12.64 -19.90 8.94
CA LEU A 71 11.44 -19.71 8.14
C LEU A 71 10.69 -18.45 8.54
N MET A 72 10.52 -18.20 9.84
CA MET A 72 9.89 -16.98 10.36
C MET A 72 10.65 -15.75 9.88
N GLY A 73 11.98 -15.76 9.96
CA GLY A 73 12.82 -14.68 9.43
C GLY A 73 12.63 -14.46 7.93
N THR A 74 12.59 -15.54 7.14
CA THR A 74 12.36 -15.47 5.69
C THR A 74 11.00 -14.84 5.35
N VAL A 75 9.92 -15.33 5.97
CA VAL A 75 8.55 -14.82 5.73
C VAL A 75 8.44 -13.35 6.18
N GLN A 76 9.13 -12.97 7.26
CA GLN A 76 9.09 -11.60 7.77
C GLN A 76 9.82 -10.62 6.84
N GLU A 77 10.95 -11.03 6.25
CA GLU A 77 11.66 -10.25 5.22
C GLU A 77 10.80 -10.07 3.97
N ASP A 78 10.09 -11.12 3.53
CA ASP A 78 9.16 -11.02 2.40
C ASP A 78 8.07 -9.94 2.66
N PHE A 79 7.61 -9.80 3.91
CA PHE A 79 6.63 -8.77 4.27
C PHE A 79 7.22 -7.37 4.26
N PHE A 80 8.50 -7.20 4.58
CA PHE A 80 9.17 -5.89 4.54
C PHE A 80 9.34 -5.36 3.11
N ASP A 81 9.21 -6.23 2.12
CA ASP A 81 9.17 -5.87 0.71
C ASP A 81 7.79 -5.39 0.25
N LEU A 82 6.78 -5.43 1.13
CA LEU A 82 5.42 -5.01 0.84
C LEU A 82 5.10 -3.60 1.33
N GLY A 83 4.29 -2.91 0.53
CA GLY A 83 3.76 -1.59 0.78
C GLY A 83 2.24 -1.61 0.98
N ILE A 84 1.78 -0.91 2.00
CA ILE A 84 0.35 -0.80 2.34
C ILE A 84 -0.17 0.58 1.92
N LEU A 85 -1.26 0.56 1.15
CA LEU A 85 -2.09 1.71 0.85
C LEU A 85 -3.37 1.63 1.71
N SER A 86 -3.41 2.42 2.78
CA SER A 86 -4.52 2.44 3.74
C SER A 86 -5.60 3.45 3.34
N PHE A 87 -6.80 2.99 3.06
CA PHE A 87 -7.99 3.79 2.78
C PHE A 87 -9.02 3.66 3.90
N THR A 88 -10.01 4.54 3.96
CA THR A 88 -11.09 4.50 4.95
C THR A 88 -12.47 4.70 4.30
N GLU A 89 -13.51 4.17 4.95
CA GLU A 89 -14.91 4.44 4.62
C GLU A 89 -15.38 5.85 5.03
N ASP A 90 -14.61 6.58 5.86
CA ASP A 90 -15.05 7.81 6.53
C ASP A 90 -14.13 8.99 6.27
N HIS A 91 -14.56 9.97 5.47
CA HIS A 91 -13.82 11.20 5.19
C HIS A 91 -13.91 12.27 6.28
N ASN A 92 -14.74 12.06 7.31
CA ASN A 92 -15.06 13.06 8.30
C ASN A 92 -14.89 12.55 9.73
N ASN A 93 -13.76 11.90 9.98
CA ASN A 93 -13.30 11.55 11.31
C ASN A 93 -12.28 12.60 11.83
N PRO A 94 -12.62 13.43 12.86
CA PRO A 94 -11.71 14.44 13.39
C PRO A 94 -10.39 13.89 13.93
N LEU A 95 -10.39 12.69 14.50
CA LEU A 95 -9.19 12.03 14.99
C LEU A 95 -8.24 11.72 13.82
N MET A 96 -8.76 11.16 12.73
CA MET A 96 -7.97 10.90 11.52
C MET A 96 -7.47 12.18 10.85
N TRP A 97 -8.25 13.26 10.88
CA TRP A 97 -7.79 14.57 10.42
C TRP A 97 -6.59 15.08 11.23
N ALA A 98 -6.56 14.86 12.54
CA ALA A 98 -5.45 15.21 13.40
C ALA A 98 -4.20 14.37 13.07
N HIS A 99 -4.34 13.04 13.07
CA HIS A 99 -3.21 12.11 12.93
C HIS A 99 -2.66 12.00 11.50
N TYR A 100 -3.53 11.92 10.50
CA TYR A 100 -3.12 11.55 9.12
C TYR A 100 -3.15 12.72 8.14
N ALA A 101 -3.80 13.82 8.50
CA ALA A 101 -3.86 15.02 7.67
C ALA A 101 -3.20 16.22 8.34
N ASN A 102 -2.02 16.00 8.96
CA ASN A 102 -1.13 17.04 9.47
C ASN A 102 -1.87 18.07 10.35
N ASP A 103 -2.50 17.61 11.44
CA ASP A 103 -3.27 18.45 12.37
C ASP A 103 -4.37 19.28 11.69
N HIS A 104 -5.13 18.66 10.78
CA HIS A 104 -6.17 19.30 9.96
C HIS A 104 -5.68 20.30 8.89
N LYS A 105 -4.37 20.33 8.57
CA LYS A 105 -3.80 21.16 7.49
C LYS A 105 -3.73 20.43 6.15
N GLY A 106 -3.85 19.11 6.17
CA GLY A 106 -3.75 18.23 5.02
C GLY A 106 -5.03 18.17 4.19
N VAL A 107 -5.21 17.03 3.54
CA VAL A 107 -6.26 16.78 2.56
C VAL A 107 -6.83 15.37 2.72
N VAL A 108 -8.09 15.21 2.33
CA VAL A 108 -8.72 13.91 2.09
C VAL A 108 -9.09 13.79 0.62
N VAL A 109 -8.72 12.68 0.00
CA VAL A 109 -9.04 12.37 -1.40
C VAL A 109 -10.05 11.22 -1.45
N GLU A 110 -11.14 11.38 -2.19
CA GLU A 110 -12.18 10.37 -2.43
C GLU A 110 -11.89 9.62 -3.74
N PHE A 111 -11.78 8.30 -3.63
CA PHE A 111 -11.54 7.36 -4.72
C PHE A 111 -12.83 6.64 -5.11
N ASN A 112 -13.18 6.68 -6.39
CA ASN A 112 -14.25 5.91 -6.98
C ASN A 112 -13.72 4.54 -7.42
N LEU A 113 -14.08 3.48 -6.70
CA LEU A 113 -13.57 2.12 -6.96
C LEU A 113 -14.18 1.45 -8.20
N CYS A 114 -15.07 2.15 -8.93
CA CYS A 114 -15.48 1.72 -10.28
C CYS A 114 -14.40 2.02 -11.33
N GLU A 115 -13.45 2.89 -11.03
CA GLU A 115 -12.27 3.16 -11.86
C GLU A 115 -11.07 2.36 -11.32
N PRO A 116 -10.11 1.98 -12.18
CA PRO A 116 -8.88 1.35 -11.72
C PRO A 116 -8.10 2.32 -10.85
N LEU A 117 -7.44 1.80 -9.81
CA LEU A 117 -6.71 2.63 -8.85
C LEU A 117 -5.44 3.22 -9.47
N PHE A 118 -4.69 2.42 -10.22
CA PHE A 118 -3.43 2.83 -10.84
C PHE A 118 -3.61 3.18 -12.31
N ASP A 119 -2.83 4.14 -12.80
CA ASP A 119 -2.90 4.63 -14.17
C ASP A 119 -2.56 3.53 -15.19
N ASP A 120 -1.57 2.69 -14.84
CA ASP A 120 -1.04 1.61 -15.68
C ASP A 120 -1.79 0.27 -15.44
N SER A 121 -3.05 0.32 -15.00
CA SER A 121 -3.92 -0.86 -14.84
C SER A 121 -4.46 -1.32 -16.20
N ILE A 122 -3.63 -2.00 -16.98
CA ILE A 122 -3.94 -2.36 -18.37
C ILE A 122 -4.43 -3.80 -18.56
N GLN A 123 -4.14 -4.70 -17.63
CA GLN A 123 -4.53 -6.11 -17.71
C GLN A 123 -5.98 -6.28 -17.25
N TYR A 124 -6.66 -7.35 -17.68
CA TYR A 124 -8.01 -7.67 -17.22
C TYR A 124 -7.97 -8.90 -16.32
N LEU A 125 -8.48 -8.75 -15.09
CA LEU A 125 -8.71 -9.83 -14.14
C LEU A 125 -10.17 -9.75 -13.68
N ASN A 126 -10.96 -10.79 -13.95
CA ASN A 126 -12.39 -10.86 -13.61
C ASN A 126 -13.18 -9.61 -14.08
N ASP A 127 -13.02 -9.24 -15.36
CA ASP A 127 -13.64 -8.07 -16.01
C ASP A 127 -13.28 -6.70 -15.40
N LYS A 128 -12.29 -6.66 -14.51
CA LYS A 128 -11.73 -5.42 -13.97
C LYS A 128 -10.31 -5.20 -14.48
N ARG A 129 -10.01 -3.96 -14.79
CA ARG A 129 -8.65 -3.52 -15.10
C ARG A 129 -7.77 -3.62 -13.86
N ASN A 130 -6.55 -4.09 -14.05
CA ASN A 130 -5.60 -4.42 -13.00
C ASN A 130 -4.16 -4.21 -13.51
N ARG A 131 -3.26 -3.78 -12.63
CA ARG A 131 -1.83 -3.53 -12.89
C ARG A 131 -0.97 -4.77 -12.66
N PHE A 132 -1.17 -5.48 -11.55
CA PHE A 132 -0.25 -6.51 -11.06
C PHE A 132 -0.60 -7.95 -11.47
N GLY A 133 -1.68 -8.14 -12.20
CA GLY A 133 -2.19 -9.45 -12.58
C GLY A 133 -2.77 -10.25 -11.41
N LYS A 134 -2.72 -11.58 -11.54
CA LYS A 134 -3.24 -12.49 -10.53
C LYS A 134 -2.26 -12.60 -9.36
N ASN A 135 -2.78 -12.46 -8.15
CA ASN A 135 -2.01 -12.71 -6.93
C ASN A 135 -1.78 -14.22 -6.75
N TYR A 136 -0.54 -14.67 -6.94
CA TYR A 136 -0.16 -16.07 -6.76
C TYR A 136 0.41 -16.36 -5.37
N LEU A 137 1.06 -15.38 -4.73
CA LEU A 137 1.84 -15.58 -3.50
C LEU A 137 1.15 -15.04 -2.24
N GLY A 138 -0.01 -14.39 -2.38
CA GLY A 138 -0.69 -13.75 -1.26
C GLY A 138 -0.02 -12.46 -0.80
N ASP A 139 0.67 -11.77 -1.69
CA ASP A 139 1.54 -10.63 -1.40
C ASP A 139 1.11 -9.34 -2.11
N VAL A 140 0.29 -9.43 -3.17
CA VAL A 140 -0.24 -8.27 -3.89
C VAL A 140 -1.77 -8.27 -3.92
N PHE A 141 -2.36 -7.18 -3.44
CA PHE A 141 -3.81 -6.96 -3.39
C PHE A 141 -4.13 -5.57 -3.91
N GLU A 142 -4.36 -5.45 -5.22
CA GLU A 142 -4.61 -4.14 -5.83
C GLU A 142 -5.92 -3.50 -5.38
N PHE A 143 -6.99 -4.29 -5.34
CA PHE A 143 -8.31 -3.80 -4.98
C PHE A 143 -8.40 -3.65 -3.45
N PRO A 144 -8.78 -2.47 -2.93
CA PRO A 144 -8.88 -2.27 -1.50
C PRO A 144 -9.83 -3.27 -0.84
N GLU A 145 -9.33 -4.00 0.15
CA GLU A 145 -10.12 -4.96 0.95
C GLU A 145 -10.16 -4.54 2.42
N LYS A 146 -11.29 -4.81 3.07
CA LYS A 146 -11.51 -4.45 4.47
C LYS A 146 -10.62 -5.26 5.41
N VAL A 147 -10.02 -4.58 6.38
CA VAL A 147 -9.26 -5.25 7.44
C VAL A 147 -10.18 -5.92 8.47
N ALA A 148 -9.72 -7.00 9.07
CA ALA A 148 -10.34 -7.66 10.20
C ALA A 148 -9.78 -7.07 11.51
N TYR A 149 -10.63 -6.36 12.24
CA TYR A 149 -10.29 -5.84 13.56
C TYR A 149 -10.39 -6.95 14.61
N ARG A 150 -9.30 -7.16 15.37
CA ARG A 150 -9.22 -8.19 16.41
C ARG A 150 -8.43 -7.72 17.62
N ARG A 151 -8.81 -8.19 18.81
CA ARG A 151 -7.99 -8.07 20.02
C ARG A 151 -6.90 -9.14 20.12
N GLN A 152 -7.16 -10.33 19.58
CA GLN A 152 -6.25 -11.46 19.61
C GLN A 152 -5.62 -11.66 18.22
N LEU A 153 -4.35 -12.05 18.21
CA LEU A 153 -3.66 -12.43 16.97
C LEU A 153 -4.38 -13.60 16.29
N PRO A 154 -4.34 -13.69 14.94
CA PRO A 154 -4.95 -14.80 14.22
C PRO A 154 -4.35 -16.15 14.63
N SER A 155 -5.21 -17.16 14.74
CA SER A 155 -4.80 -18.56 14.98
C SER A 155 -4.66 -19.30 13.65
N PHE A 156 -3.68 -20.20 13.56
CA PHE A 156 -3.42 -21.03 12.39
C PHE A 156 -3.46 -22.54 12.71
N ASP A 157 -3.97 -22.89 13.89
CA ASP A 157 -4.10 -24.25 14.42
C ASP A 157 -5.15 -25.11 13.70
N ARG A 158 -5.93 -24.51 12.81
CA ARG A 158 -7.02 -25.18 12.08
C ARG A 158 -6.75 -25.19 10.57
N PRO A 159 -6.94 -26.33 9.89
CA PRO A 159 -6.70 -26.46 8.45
C PRO A 159 -7.44 -25.42 7.61
N GLU A 160 -8.67 -25.05 7.99
CA GLU A 160 -9.46 -24.10 7.21
C GLU A 160 -8.82 -22.69 7.15
N LEU A 161 -8.00 -22.36 8.15
CA LEU A 161 -7.37 -21.05 8.31
C LEU A 161 -5.98 -20.96 7.66
N SER A 162 -5.27 -22.08 7.49
CA SER A 162 -3.87 -22.09 7.07
C SER A 162 -3.53 -23.09 5.96
N ALA A 163 -4.25 -24.20 5.83
CA ALA A 163 -3.94 -25.19 4.80
C ALA A 163 -4.36 -24.69 3.40
N PRO A 164 -3.62 -25.06 2.33
CA PRO A 164 -3.99 -24.71 0.96
C PRO A 164 -5.36 -25.30 0.58
N ASP A 165 -6.13 -24.57 -0.23
CA ASP A 165 -7.40 -25.05 -0.81
C ASP A 165 -7.17 -25.97 -2.03
N SER A 166 -5.98 -25.90 -2.64
CA SER A 166 -5.60 -26.80 -3.74
C SER A 166 -4.08 -27.00 -3.84
N GLU A 167 -3.65 -28.06 -4.51
CA GLU A 167 -2.21 -28.33 -4.76
C GLU A 167 -1.51 -27.23 -5.57
N HIS A 168 -2.26 -26.47 -6.36
CA HIS A 168 -1.74 -25.40 -7.22
C HIS A 168 -1.72 -24.04 -6.52
N GLU A 169 -2.23 -23.96 -5.29
CA GLU A 169 -2.24 -22.73 -4.51
C GLU A 169 -0.93 -22.59 -3.73
N TYR A 170 -0.40 -21.37 -3.68
CA TYR A 170 0.76 -21.09 -2.85
C TYR A 170 0.40 -21.24 -1.38
N HIS A 171 1.19 -22.04 -0.67
CA HIS A 171 0.80 -22.53 0.66
C HIS A 171 0.73 -21.47 1.75
N TRP A 172 1.45 -20.34 1.61
CA TRP A 172 1.37 -19.23 2.56
C TRP A 172 0.27 -18.21 2.23
N ILE A 173 -0.51 -18.38 1.15
CA ILE A 173 -1.46 -17.34 0.72
C ILE A 173 -2.48 -16.97 1.80
N LYS A 174 -3.00 -17.96 2.54
CA LYS A 174 -3.96 -17.74 3.62
C LYS A 174 -3.32 -17.06 4.82
N PHE A 175 -2.13 -17.51 5.21
CA PHE A 175 -1.34 -16.92 6.28
C PHE A 175 -1.01 -15.45 5.97
N ASN A 176 -0.43 -15.19 4.80
CA ASN A 176 -0.06 -13.86 4.35
C ASN A 176 -1.26 -12.92 4.37
N ARG A 177 -2.37 -13.36 3.77
CA ARG A 177 -3.61 -12.60 3.77
C ARG A 177 -4.10 -12.32 5.20
N GLU A 178 -4.14 -13.32 6.06
CA GLU A 178 -4.70 -13.16 7.40
C GLU A 178 -3.85 -12.20 8.26
N ILE A 179 -2.53 -12.26 8.19
CA ILE A 179 -1.66 -11.32 8.91
C ILE A 179 -1.79 -9.91 8.31
N LEU A 180 -1.65 -9.75 6.99
CA LEU A 180 -1.61 -8.44 6.33
C LEU A 180 -2.94 -7.68 6.41
N PHE A 181 -4.06 -8.38 6.60
CA PHE A 181 -5.39 -7.79 6.77
C PHE A 181 -5.91 -7.84 8.21
N THR A 182 -5.10 -8.21 9.20
CA THR A 182 -5.47 -8.08 10.61
C THR A 182 -4.99 -6.75 11.17
N LYS A 183 -5.83 -6.15 12.02
CA LYS A 183 -5.52 -4.89 12.72
C LYS A 183 -6.06 -4.93 14.15
N SER A 184 -5.38 -4.27 15.08
CA SER A 184 -5.89 -4.16 16.46
C SER A 184 -7.25 -3.45 16.48
N GLU A 185 -8.17 -3.97 17.30
CA GLU A 185 -9.46 -3.34 17.59
C GLU A 185 -9.36 -1.89 18.08
N ASP A 186 -8.22 -1.48 18.64
CA ASP A 186 -8.00 -0.10 19.08
C ASP A 186 -8.10 0.91 17.93
N TRP A 187 -7.88 0.46 16.69
CA TRP A 187 -7.96 1.27 15.48
C TRP A 187 -9.27 1.08 14.69
N ILE A 188 -10.30 0.47 15.29
CA ILE A 188 -11.57 0.17 14.60
C ILE A 188 -12.28 1.41 14.02
N TYR A 189 -12.03 2.58 14.62
CA TYR A 189 -12.56 3.85 14.14
C TYR A 189 -12.03 4.25 12.75
N GLU A 190 -10.91 3.68 12.31
CA GLU A 190 -10.34 3.96 10.99
C GLU A 190 -11.17 3.38 9.86
N LYS A 191 -11.96 2.33 10.11
CA LYS A 191 -12.76 1.63 9.09
C LYS A 191 -11.91 1.34 7.83
N GLU A 192 -10.73 0.76 8.06
CA GLU A 192 -9.65 0.68 7.09
C GLU A 192 -9.93 -0.37 6.00
N HIS A 193 -9.55 -0.03 4.78
CA HIS A 193 -9.40 -0.93 3.65
C HIS A 193 -7.97 -0.82 3.12
N ARG A 194 -7.33 -1.94 2.77
CA ARG A 194 -5.96 -1.98 2.29
C ARG A 194 -5.87 -2.43 0.84
N SER A 195 -5.05 -1.73 0.08
CA SER A 195 -4.35 -2.33 -1.05
C SER A 195 -2.92 -2.64 -0.64
N ILE A 196 -2.36 -3.72 -1.17
CA ILE A 196 -1.00 -4.19 -0.90
C ILE A 196 -0.27 -4.29 -2.23
N VAL A 197 0.95 -3.76 -2.28
CA VAL A 197 1.80 -3.72 -3.47
C VAL A 197 3.21 -4.13 -3.11
N GLN A 198 3.98 -4.66 -4.05
CA GLN A 198 5.41 -4.85 -3.86
C GLN A 198 6.12 -3.49 -3.97
N LEU A 199 6.99 -3.14 -3.02
CA LEU A 199 7.62 -1.82 -2.96
C LEU A 199 8.55 -1.57 -4.15
N HIS A 200 9.18 -2.61 -4.68
CA HIS A 200 10.03 -2.52 -5.87
C HIS A 200 9.24 -2.16 -7.13
N ASP A 201 7.90 -2.28 -7.13
CA ASP A 201 7.05 -1.86 -8.24
C ASP A 201 6.75 -0.36 -8.26
N ALA A 202 7.24 0.42 -7.30
CA ALA A 202 6.99 1.86 -7.22
C ALA A 202 7.34 2.60 -8.52
N ASP A 203 6.56 3.63 -8.84
CA ASP A 203 6.77 4.51 -10.00
C ASP A 203 7.74 5.66 -9.67
N SER A 204 8.01 5.87 -8.38
CA SER A 204 9.06 6.74 -7.89
C SER A 204 9.53 6.29 -6.50
N ILE A 205 10.83 6.42 -6.25
CA ILE A 205 11.45 6.11 -4.96
C ILE A 205 12.17 7.36 -4.47
N ILE A 206 11.88 7.82 -3.26
CA ILE A 206 12.64 8.86 -2.57
C ILE A 206 13.47 8.21 -1.47
N CYS A 207 14.78 8.37 -1.53
CA CYS A 207 15.72 7.78 -0.58
C CYS A 207 16.89 8.73 -0.29
N GLN A 208 17.76 8.34 0.62
CA GLN A 208 19.02 9.02 0.87
C GLN A 208 19.91 9.04 -0.40
N GLU A 209 20.70 10.08 -0.55
CA GLU A 209 21.65 10.25 -1.64
C GLU A 209 22.59 9.04 -1.74
N ASN A 210 22.69 8.48 -2.95
CA ASN A 210 23.47 7.27 -3.18
C ASN A 210 24.08 7.29 -4.58
N LYS A 211 25.41 7.38 -4.63
CA LYS A 211 26.19 7.37 -5.88
C LYS A 211 25.96 6.14 -6.74
N TYR A 212 25.64 4.99 -6.13
CA TYR A 212 25.36 3.75 -6.86
C TYR A 212 24.00 3.82 -7.53
N ILE A 213 22.97 4.31 -6.83
CA ILE A 213 21.64 4.54 -7.42
C ILE A 213 21.76 5.48 -8.63
N ARG A 214 22.49 6.60 -8.50
CA ARG A 214 22.73 7.51 -9.63
C ARG A 214 23.42 6.83 -10.80
N LYS A 215 24.42 5.99 -10.53
CA LYS A 215 25.14 5.24 -11.56
C LYS A 215 24.20 4.25 -12.28
N VAL A 216 23.42 3.47 -11.53
CA VAL A 216 22.45 2.52 -12.09
C VAL A 216 21.43 3.26 -12.96
N CYS A 217 20.81 4.33 -12.43
CA CYS A 217 19.84 5.13 -13.18
C CYS A 217 20.45 5.76 -14.44
N SER A 218 21.74 6.12 -14.44
CA SER A 218 22.40 6.70 -15.62
C SER A 218 22.53 5.76 -16.82
N SER A 219 22.29 4.46 -16.63
CA SER A 219 22.26 3.47 -17.71
C SER A 219 21.02 3.62 -18.61
N ASP A 220 19.93 4.22 -18.09
CA ASP A 220 18.70 4.49 -18.82
C ASP A 220 18.30 5.97 -18.73
N LYS A 221 18.34 6.65 -19.87
CA LYS A 221 18.05 8.09 -19.97
C LYS A 221 16.58 8.45 -19.76
N SER A 222 15.68 7.47 -19.74
CA SER A 222 14.25 7.69 -19.48
C SER A 222 13.95 7.84 -17.98
N ILE A 223 14.86 7.40 -17.12
CA ILE A 223 14.76 7.56 -15.66
C ILE A 223 15.19 8.98 -15.29
N GLU A 224 14.34 9.68 -14.55
CA GLU A 224 14.65 10.99 -13.99
C GLU A 224 15.16 10.83 -12.55
N VAL A 225 16.25 11.53 -12.21
CA VAL A 225 16.79 11.57 -10.85
C VAL A 225 16.90 13.02 -10.40
N VAL A 226 16.03 13.40 -9.46
CA VAL A 226 15.94 14.76 -8.92
C VAL A 226 16.65 14.81 -7.56
N THR A 227 17.52 15.79 -7.34
CA THR A 227 18.08 16.06 -6.01
C THR A 227 17.07 16.84 -5.18
N LEU A 228 16.83 16.40 -3.96
CA LEU A 228 15.95 17.04 -2.98
C LEU A 228 16.78 17.61 -1.81
N ASP A 229 16.12 18.37 -0.95
CA ASP A 229 16.72 18.85 0.30
C ASP A 229 17.06 17.68 1.25
N ASN A 230 17.90 17.96 2.26
CA ASN A 230 18.30 16.99 3.30
C ASN A 230 19.01 15.73 2.77
N ASP A 231 19.87 15.91 1.76
CA ASP A 231 20.69 14.83 1.17
C ASP A 231 19.85 13.67 0.60
N LYS A 232 18.69 14.00 0.00
CA LYS A 232 17.79 13.02 -0.61
C LYS A 232 17.78 13.10 -2.11
N ILE A 233 17.44 11.99 -2.75
CA ILE A 233 17.16 11.89 -4.17
C ILE A 233 15.79 11.31 -4.41
N GLN A 234 15.15 11.73 -5.49
CA GLN A 234 13.94 11.13 -6.02
C GLN A 234 14.24 10.51 -7.38
N VAL A 235 14.12 9.19 -7.47
CA VAL A 235 14.12 8.45 -8.72
C VAL A 235 12.68 8.39 -9.24
N ILE A 236 12.46 8.71 -10.50
CA ILE A 236 11.15 8.72 -11.14
C ILE A 236 11.25 7.88 -12.42
N TYR A 237 10.42 6.84 -12.49
CA TYR A 237 10.35 5.95 -13.64
C TYR A 237 9.28 6.44 -14.63
N PRO A 238 9.50 6.25 -15.95
CA PRO A 238 8.45 6.51 -16.94
C PRO A 238 7.25 5.57 -16.72
N LYS A 239 6.13 5.85 -17.38
CA LYS A 239 4.95 4.98 -17.29
C LYS A 239 5.28 3.59 -17.79
N GLU A 240 4.68 2.59 -17.15
CA GLU A 240 4.82 1.18 -17.53
C GLU A 240 6.28 0.64 -17.51
N TYR A 241 7.21 1.33 -16.85
CA TYR A 241 8.62 0.93 -16.80
C TYR A 241 8.79 -0.46 -16.16
N GLU A 242 9.40 -1.38 -16.91
CA GLU A 242 9.63 -2.78 -16.54
C GLU A 242 8.34 -3.55 -16.13
N MET A 243 7.15 -3.13 -16.59
CA MET A 243 5.87 -3.78 -16.22
C MET A 243 5.43 -4.91 -17.17
N HIS A 244 5.97 -4.95 -18.39
CA HIS A 244 5.49 -5.86 -19.45
C HIS A 244 6.33 -7.12 -19.62
N GLU A 245 7.53 -7.14 -19.06
CA GLU A 245 8.50 -8.23 -19.21
C GLU A 245 9.11 -8.56 -17.84
N ASP A 246 9.35 -9.85 -17.61
CA ASP A 246 10.09 -10.26 -16.41
C ASP A 246 11.57 -9.99 -16.63
N MET A 247 12.04 -8.89 -16.06
CA MET A 247 13.42 -8.44 -16.16
C MET A 247 14.38 -9.28 -15.30
N GLY A 248 13.88 -10.12 -14.37
CA GLY A 248 14.71 -10.91 -13.49
C GLY A 248 15.78 -10.09 -12.77
N ASP A 249 17.04 -10.51 -12.91
CA ASP A 249 18.22 -9.87 -12.31
C ASP A 249 18.67 -8.60 -13.05
N GLU A 250 18.11 -8.32 -14.24
CA GLU A 250 18.44 -7.12 -15.04
C GLU A 250 17.56 -5.91 -14.70
N SER A 251 16.64 -6.05 -13.74
CA SER A 251 15.72 -4.99 -13.34
C SER A 251 16.43 -3.83 -12.63
N ILE A 252 16.38 -2.66 -13.25
CA ILE A 252 16.85 -1.41 -12.63
C ILE A 252 15.95 -1.04 -11.44
N LYS A 253 14.64 -1.30 -11.50
CA LYS A 253 13.73 -1.03 -10.38
C LYS A 253 14.11 -1.84 -9.14
N LYS A 254 14.34 -3.15 -9.29
CA LYS A 254 14.76 -4.01 -8.18
C LYS A 254 16.12 -3.60 -7.64
N GLU A 255 17.10 -3.30 -8.50
CA GLU A 255 18.42 -2.84 -8.04
C GLU A 255 18.34 -1.53 -7.25
N VAL A 256 17.61 -0.53 -7.76
CA VAL A 256 17.40 0.75 -7.03
C VAL A 256 16.66 0.51 -5.73
N TYR A 257 15.61 -0.31 -5.73
CA TYR A 257 14.89 -0.68 -4.52
C TYR A 257 15.82 -1.25 -3.44
N PHE A 258 16.62 -2.27 -3.78
CA PHE A 258 17.57 -2.87 -2.85
C PHE A 258 18.62 -1.86 -2.35
N LEU A 259 19.16 -1.01 -3.24
CA LEU A 259 20.12 0.03 -2.87
C LEU A 259 19.51 1.16 -2.04
N SER A 260 18.18 1.32 -2.06
CA SER A 260 17.45 2.33 -1.32
C SER A 260 17.00 1.89 0.08
N LYS A 261 17.14 0.60 0.42
CA LYS A 261 16.76 0.06 1.73
C LYS A 261 17.60 0.70 2.84
N ASP A 262 16.91 1.35 3.78
CA ASP A 262 17.48 1.89 5.01
C ASP A 262 16.48 1.64 6.14
N TYR A 263 16.88 0.85 7.13
CA TYR A 263 16.02 0.49 8.26
C TYR A 263 15.79 1.65 9.25
N SER A 264 16.70 2.63 9.28
CA SER A 264 16.62 3.79 10.17
C SER A 264 15.77 4.91 9.58
N GLU A 265 15.81 5.07 8.25
CA GLU A 265 14.99 6.02 7.52
C GLU A 265 14.44 5.39 6.23
N PRO A 266 13.34 4.62 6.31
CA PRO A 266 12.80 3.90 5.17
C PRO A 266 12.47 4.80 3.98
N ALA A 267 12.86 4.36 2.79
CA ALA A 267 12.55 5.04 1.54
C ALA A 267 11.04 5.24 1.34
N ILE A 268 10.68 6.30 0.64
CA ILE A 268 9.29 6.60 0.27
C ILE A 268 9.04 6.00 -1.11
N HIS A 269 8.09 5.07 -1.16
CA HIS A 269 7.70 4.37 -2.38
C HIS A 269 6.38 4.94 -2.88
N LEU A 270 6.41 5.51 -4.08
CA LEU A 270 5.32 6.27 -4.66
C LEU A 270 4.74 5.55 -5.87
N PHE A 271 3.42 5.42 -5.91
CA PHE A 271 2.67 4.76 -6.99
C PHE A 271 1.75 5.76 -7.68
N ARG A 272 1.77 5.77 -9.00
CA ARG A 272 1.00 6.66 -9.86
C ARG A 272 -0.44 6.19 -9.94
N LEU A 273 -1.34 7.02 -9.45
CA LEU A 273 -2.77 6.78 -9.47
C LEU A 273 -3.36 7.17 -10.82
N ASN A 274 -4.44 6.49 -11.17
CA ASN A 274 -5.33 6.90 -12.25
C ASN A 274 -6.07 8.19 -11.82
N PRO A 275 -5.89 9.33 -12.52
CA PRO A 275 -6.57 10.58 -12.18
C PRO A 275 -8.10 10.46 -12.22
N ASP A 276 -8.64 9.58 -13.06
CA ASP A 276 -10.09 9.36 -13.17
C ASP A 276 -10.68 8.65 -11.94
N ALA A 277 -9.86 7.98 -11.12
CA ALA A 277 -10.31 7.40 -9.86
C ALA A 277 -10.58 8.46 -8.79
N ILE A 278 -10.03 9.66 -8.92
CA ILE A 278 -10.21 10.75 -7.96
C ILE A 278 -11.50 11.50 -8.28
N SER A 279 -12.48 11.39 -7.38
CA SER A 279 -13.83 11.95 -7.58
C SER A 279 -14.10 13.19 -6.74
N ARG A 280 -13.54 13.30 -5.52
CA ARG A 280 -13.66 14.50 -4.68
C ARG A 280 -12.40 14.74 -3.86
N ILE A 281 -12.19 15.99 -3.50
CA ILE A 281 -11.07 16.40 -2.64
C ILE A 281 -11.62 17.32 -1.54
N TYR A 282 -11.20 17.06 -0.31
CA TYR A 282 -11.58 17.81 0.87
C TYR A 282 -10.31 18.38 1.49
N PHE A 283 -10.20 19.71 1.57
CA PHE A 283 -9.12 20.40 2.26
C PHE A 283 -9.46 20.56 3.73
N GLY A 284 -8.52 20.20 4.62
CA GLY A 284 -8.74 20.30 6.06
C GLY A 284 -9.03 21.73 6.53
N CYS A 285 -9.66 21.90 7.69
CA CYS A 285 -10.09 23.23 8.15
C CYS A 285 -8.95 24.23 8.35
N LYS A 286 -7.73 23.76 8.61
CA LYS A 286 -6.53 24.59 8.72
C LYS A 286 -5.68 24.61 7.44
N SER A 287 -6.13 23.98 6.37
CA SER A 287 -5.40 23.85 5.10
C SER A 287 -5.37 25.15 4.28
N PRO A 288 -4.21 25.55 3.71
CA PRO A 288 -4.12 26.68 2.80
C PRO A 288 -4.60 26.29 1.39
N CYS A 289 -5.92 26.32 1.13
CA CYS A 289 -6.49 25.74 -0.10
C CYS A 289 -6.78 26.73 -1.24
N GLY A 290 -6.66 28.05 -1.01
CA GLY A 290 -7.19 29.07 -1.92
C GLY A 290 -6.63 28.99 -3.36
N GLY A 291 -5.33 29.24 -3.53
CA GLY A 291 -4.69 29.21 -4.86
C GLY A 291 -4.69 27.81 -5.48
N LEU A 292 -4.48 26.79 -4.66
CA LEU A 292 -4.39 25.41 -5.11
C LEU A 292 -5.73 24.88 -5.67
N ALA A 293 -6.86 25.22 -5.04
CA ALA A 293 -8.18 24.80 -5.53
C ALA A 293 -8.48 25.38 -6.92
N ALA A 294 -8.06 26.62 -7.20
CA ALA A 294 -8.18 27.21 -8.53
C ALA A 294 -7.28 26.47 -9.54
N SER A 295 -6.01 26.24 -9.17
CA SER A 295 -5.05 25.51 -10.01
C SER A 295 -5.54 24.11 -10.39
N ILE A 296 -6.12 23.36 -9.43
CA ILE A 296 -6.68 22.03 -9.70
C ILE A 296 -7.79 22.11 -10.76
N LYS A 297 -8.71 23.06 -10.63
CA LYS A 297 -9.82 23.24 -11.60
C LYS A 297 -9.30 23.64 -12.97
N GLU A 298 -8.32 24.54 -13.03
CA GLU A 298 -7.74 25.05 -14.28
C GLU A 298 -6.88 24.01 -15.00
N SER A 299 -6.24 23.10 -14.26
CA SER A 299 -5.33 22.08 -14.83
C SER A 299 -6.02 21.14 -15.84
N GLY A 300 -7.32 20.90 -15.68
CA GLY A 300 -8.07 19.92 -16.47
C GLY A 300 -7.61 18.46 -16.35
N LYS A 301 -6.67 18.15 -15.43
CA LYS A 301 -6.10 16.80 -15.26
C LYS A 301 -7.08 15.82 -14.62
N LEU A 302 -7.94 16.30 -13.72
CA LEU A 302 -8.95 15.50 -13.02
C LEU A 302 -10.31 15.59 -13.71
N LYS A 303 -10.52 14.79 -14.77
CA LYS A 303 -11.71 14.86 -15.63
C LYS A 303 -13.01 14.43 -14.93
N LYS A 304 -12.91 13.51 -13.95
CA LYS A 304 -14.04 12.96 -13.18
C LYS A 304 -14.20 13.58 -11.80
N LEU A 305 -13.63 14.77 -11.58
CA LEU A 305 -13.74 15.50 -10.32
C LEU A 305 -15.14 16.11 -10.17
N ASP A 306 -15.91 15.58 -9.22
CA ASP A 306 -17.27 16.02 -8.91
C ASP A 306 -17.31 17.21 -7.92
N GLY A 307 -16.26 17.41 -7.13
CA GLY A 307 -16.21 18.52 -6.18
C GLY A 307 -14.91 18.70 -5.41
N LEU A 308 -14.61 19.98 -5.16
CA LEU A 308 -13.62 20.43 -4.19
C LEU A 308 -14.34 21.02 -2.99
N TYR A 309 -13.87 20.68 -1.80
CA TYR A 309 -14.47 21.11 -0.55
C TYR A 309 -13.41 21.66 0.40
N LYS A 310 -13.78 22.66 1.19
CA LYS A 310 -13.07 23.08 2.38
C LYS A 310 -13.87 22.62 3.59
N MET A 311 -13.20 21.93 4.50
CA MET A 311 -13.79 21.52 5.77
C MET A 311 -13.87 22.71 6.72
N GLU A 312 -14.99 22.87 7.43
CA GLU A 312 -15.20 23.92 8.44
C GLU A 312 -15.69 23.32 9.75
N HIS A 313 -15.52 24.04 10.86
CA HIS A 313 -16.03 23.56 12.15
C HIS A 313 -17.55 23.58 12.14
N SER A 314 -18.17 22.44 12.44
CA SER A 314 -19.62 22.42 12.62
C SER A 314 -20.00 23.23 13.84
N LYS A 315 -21.06 24.03 13.72
CA LYS A 315 -21.62 24.80 14.83
C LYS A 315 -22.46 23.96 15.79
N LYS A 316 -22.76 22.70 15.43
CA LYS A 316 -23.73 21.85 16.14
C LYS A 316 -23.18 20.50 16.60
N TYR A 317 -22.21 19.93 15.89
CA TYR A 317 -21.72 18.58 16.15
C TYR A 317 -20.20 18.53 16.21
N TYR A 318 -19.63 17.48 16.81
CA TYR A 318 -18.19 17.22 16.84
C TYR A 318 -17.70 16.57 15.53
N HIS A 319 -17.92 17.26 14.41
CA HIS A 319 -17.42 16.89 13.09
C HIS A 319 -17.15 18.16 12.26
N LEU A 320 -16.67 17.98 11.03
CA LEU A 320 -16.43 19.08 10.12
C LEU A 320 -17.54 19.16 9.06
N ASP A 321 -18.06 20.34 8.80
CA ASP A 321 -18.99 20.56 7.69
C ASP A 321 -18.20 20.72 6.39
N SER A 322 -18.64 20.11 5.28
CA SER A 322 -17.99 20.25 3.97
C SER A 322 -18.60 21.41 3.19
N VAL A 323 -17.80 22.43 2.91
CA VAL A 323 -18.21 23.62 2.13
C VAL A 323 -17.61 23.53 0.74
N LYS A 324 -18.44 23.50 -0.30
CA LYS A 324 -17.96 23.43 -1.69
C LYS A 324 -17.21 24.71 -2.06
N ILE A 325 -16.05 24.59 -2.70
CA ILE A 325 -15.19 25.70 -3.13
C ILE A 325 -14.91 25.69 -4.61
#